data_AF-A0A9D7R4B4-F1
#
_entry.id   AF-A0A9D7R4B4-F1
#
_cell.length_a   1.000
_cell.length_b   1.000
_cell.length_c   1.000
_cell.angle_alpha   90.00
_cell.angle_beta   90.00
_cell.angle_gamma   90.00
#
_symmetry.space_group_name_H-M   'P 1'
#
loop_
_entity.id
_entity.type
_entity.pdbx_description
1 polymer ?
#
loop_
_entity_poly.entity_id
_entity_poly.type
_entity_poly.pdbx_seq_one_letter_code
_entity_poly.pdbx_strand_id
1 'polypeptide(L)'
;MKKFIVSLILFSGLDSTAIAQTGWFWQNPLPQGNQLQSVDFSNSEAGWAVGQYGTILRTINGGTNWTQTVVRNKSISAFRRSSEQRHSLDSRR
;
A
#
# COMPACT_ATOMS: atom_id res chain seq x y z
N MET A 1 -16.21 44.21 27.26
CA MET A 1 -15.23 43.13 27.54
C MET A 1 -15.95 41.79 27.39
N LYS A 2 -15.52 40.92 26.45
CA LYS A 2 -15.97 39.51 26.17
C LYS A 2 -16.18 39.13 24.68
N LYS A 3 -15.92 40.04 23.72
CA LYS A 3 -16.08 39.71 22.27
C LYS A 3 -14.78 39.75 21.45
N PHE A 4 -13.66 40.18 22.03
CA PHE A 4 -12.37 40.25 21.31
C PHE A 4 -11.49 39.01 21.49
N ILE A 5 -11.73 38.19 22.53
CA ILE A 5 -10.92 36.97 22.79
C ILE A 5 -11.34 35.82 21.86
N VAL A 6 -12.61 35.74 21.48
CA VAL A 6 -13.13 34.65 20.63
C VAL A 6 -12.62 34.74 19.18
N SER A 7 -12.26 35.94 18.70
CA SER A 7 -11.74 36.12 17.34
C SER A 7 -10.28 35.69 17.18
N LEU A 8 -9.50 35.61 18.27
CA LEU A 8 -8.08 35.24 18.19
C LEU A 8 -7.85 33.72 18.18
N ILE A 9 -8.84 32.95 18.64
CA ILE A 9 -8.77 31.48 18.68
C ILE A 9 -9.28 30.86 17.36
N LEU A 10 -9.93 31.65 16.49
CA LEU A 10 -10.43 31.19 15.19
C LEU A 10 -9.40 31.30 14.05
N PHE A 11 -8.20 31.82 14.32
CA PHE A 11 -7.12 31.96 13.32
C PHE A 11 -5.92 31.03 13.58
N SER A 12 -6.11 29.95 14.36
CA SER A 12 -5.08 28.93 14.58
C SER A 12 -5.27 27.68 13.69
N GLY A 13 -6.08 27.80 12.64
CA GLY A 13 -6.39 26.72 11.73
C GLY A 13 -5.33 26.51 10.65
N LEU A 14 -4.47 25.51 10.88
CA LEU A 14 -3.83 24.67 9.86
C LEU A 14 -2.69 25.30 9.04
N ASP A 15 -1.61 25.71 9.70
CA ASP A 15 -0.31 25.69 9.03
C ASP A 15 0.17 24.23 8.96
N SER A 16 -0.30 23.48 7.95
CA SER A 16 0.35 22.24 7.53
C SER A 16 1.69 22.62 6.89
N THR A 17 2.69 22.89 7.73
CA THR A 17 4.07 23.03 7.28
C THR A 17 4.49 21.68 6.72
N ALA A 18 4.48 21.56 5.39
CA ALA A 18 5.10 20.46 4.68
C ALA A 18 6.61 20.61 4.84
N ILE A 19 7.16 20.09 5.94
CA ILE A 19 8.60 19.95 6.09
C ILE A 19 9.02 18.90 5.07
N ALA A 20 9.84 19.28 4.10
CA ALA A 20 10.49 18.31 3.22
C ALA A 20 11.21 17.29 4.10
N GLN A 21 11.03 16.00 3.81
CA GLN A 21 11.63 14.93 4.62
C GLN A 21 13.13 15.19 4.85
N THR A 22 13.57 15.11 6.10
CA THR A 22 14.98 15.29 6.45
C THR A 22 15.73 13.98 6.21
N GLY A 23 16.21 13.81 4.98
CA GLY A 23 17.03 12.66 4.59
C GLY A 23 16.22 11.45 4.11
N TRP A 24 16.95 10.35 3.89
CA TRP A 24 16.38 9.10 3.38
C TRP A 24 15.98 8.18 4.54
N PHE A 25 14.71 7.76 4.55
CA PHE A 25 14.20 6.77 5.50
C PHE A 25 13.58 5.59 4.75
N TRP A 26 13.78 4.40 5.31
CA TRP A 26 13.15 3.18 4.80
C TRP A 26 11.63 3.26 5.00
N GLN A 27 10.87 3.14 3.92
CA GLN A 27 9.41 2.97 3.99
C GLN A 27 9.05 1.53 4.30
N ASN A 28 7.87 1.33 4.91
CA ASN A 28 7.31 0.01 5.19
C ASN A 28 6.79 -0.67 3.90
N PRO A 29 7.08 -1.96 3.65
CA PRO A 29 7.73 -2.95 4.52
C PRO A 29 9.23 -2.70 4.67
N LEU A 30 9.81 -3.20 5.77
CA LEU A 30 11.27 -3.35 5.89
C LEU A 30 11.82 -3.88 4.55
N PRO A 31 12.96 -3.37 4.06
CA PRO A 31 13.45 -3.69 2.74
C PRO A 31 13.42 -5.19 2.52
N GLN A 32 12.65 -5.62 1.52
CA GLN A 32 12.40 -7.03 1.21
C GLN A 32 13.70 -7.79 0.78
N GLY A 33 14.83 -7.08 0.69
CA GLY A 33 16.16 -7.62 0.44
C GLY A 33 16.56 -7.65 -1.04
N ASN A 34 15.60 -7.70 -1.96
CA ASN A 34 15.82 -7.69 -3.41
C ASN A 34 16.04 -6.28 -3.94
N GLN A 35 16.86 -6.16 -4.97
CA GLN A 35 17.03 -4.89 -5.67
C GLN A 35 15.77 -4.52 -6.44
N LEU A 36 15.18 -3.36 -6.13
CA LEU A 36 14.13 -2.74 -6.94
C LEU A 36 14.77 -2.06 -8.16
N GLN A 37 14.16 -2.24 -9.33
CA GLN A 37 14.69 -1.81 -10.62
C GLN A 37 13.88 -0.68 -11.26
N SER A 38 12.59 -0.58 -10.92
CA SER A 38 11.71 0.47 -11.44
C SER A 38 10.55 0.75 -10.49
N VAL A 39 10.04 1.97 -10.56
CA VAL A 39 8.85 2.43 -9.85
C VAL A 39 8.04 3.33 -10.79
N ASP A 40 6.72 3.16 -10.79
CA ASP A 40 5.81 4.01 -11.57
C ASP A 40 4.50 4.26 -10.80
N PHE A 41 3.89 5.42 -11.05
CA PHE A 41 2.67 5.87 -10.39
C PHE A 41 1.58 6.17 -11.43
N SER A 42 0.43 5.51 -11.30
CA SER A 42 -0.73 5.80 -12.17
C SER A 42 -1.46 7.08 -11.78
N ASN A 43 -1.31 7.50 -10.52
CA ASN A 43 -1.79 8.78 -9.99
C ASN A 43 -1.01 9.13 -8.70
N SER A 44 -1.40 10.19 -7.99
CA SER A 44 -0.71 10.64 -6.76
C SER A 44 -0.73 9.65 -5.60
N GLU A 45 -1.62 8.65 -5.62
CA GLU A 45 -1.81 7.71 -4.52
C GLU A 45 -1.36 6.30 -4.88
N ALA A 46 -1.65 5.84 -6.10
CA ALA A 46 -1.46 4.48 -6.55
C ALA A 46 -0.18 4.33 -7.40
N GLY A 47 0.69 3.42 -6.98
CA GLY A 47 1.95 3.12 -7.67
C GLY A 47 2.44 1.70 -7.45
N TRP A 48 3.41 1.30 -8.27
CA TRP A 48 4.02 -0.02 -8.27
C TRP A 48 5.53 0.09 -8.32
N ALA A 49 6.21 -0.78 -7.56
CA ALA A 49 7.64 -0.98 -7.66
C ALA A 49 7.94 -2.43 -8.02
N VAL A 50 8.87 -2.64 -8.95
CA VAL A 50 9.26 -3.96 -9.44
C VAL A 50 10.75 -4.19 -9.23
N GLY A 51 11.14 -5.45 -9.04
CA GLY A 51 12.53 -5.80 -8.78
C GLY A 51 12.85 -7.26 -9.09
N GLN A 52 14.03 -7.68 -8.63
CA GLN A 52 14.53 -9.04 -8.83
C GLN A 52 13.56 -10.11 -8.29
N TYR A 53 13.70 -11.33 -8.83
CA TYR A 53 12.94 -12.51 -8.40
C TYR A 53 11.41 -12.36 -8.47
N GLY A 54 10.90 -11.54 -9.40
CA GLY A 54 9.46 -11.30 -9.55
C GLY A 54 8.87 -10.46 -8.41
N THR A 55 9.69 -9.65 -7.74
CA THR A 55 9.21 -8.72 -6.71
C THR A 55 8.28 -7.69 -7.34
N ILE A 56 7.04 -7.63 -6.84
CA ILE A 56 6.06 -6.60 -7.20
C ILE A 56 5.47 -6.05 -5.89
N LEU A 57 5.65 -4.75 -5.69
CA LEU A 57 5.08 -4.00 -4.57
C LEU A 57 4.03 -3.03 -5.10
N ARG A 58 2.97 -2.81 -4.34
CA ARG A 58 1.91 -1.84 -4.63
C ARG A 58 1.71 -0.88 -3.46
N THR A 59 1.52 0.40 -3.75
CA THR A 59 1.05 1.41 -2.81
C THR A 59 -0.31 1.97 -3.26
N ILE A 60 -1.08 2.48 -2.30
CA ILE A 60 -2.34 3.21 -2.49
C ILE A 60 -2.37 4.51 -1.67
N ASN A 61 -1.23 4.95 -1.18
CA ASN A 61 -1.10 6.12 -0.31
C ASN A 61 0.19 6.90 -0.59
N GLY A 62 0.54 7.04 -1.87
CA GLY A 62 1.64 7.87 -2.34
C GLY A 62 3.02 7.32 -1.97
N GLY A 63 3.14 6.01 -1.72
CA GLY A 63 4.41 5.38 -1.36
C GLY A 63 4.73 5.39 0.13
N THR A 64 3.82 5.87 0.99
CA THR A 64 3.99 5.83 2.45
C THR A 64 4.00 4.38 2.97
N ASN A 65 3.19 3.50 2.38
CA ASN A 65 3.20 2.06 2.65
C ASN A 65 3.11 1.26 1.35
N TRP A 66 3.82 0.14 1.32
CA TRP A 66 3.81 -0.81 0.21
C TRP A 66 3.32 -2.18 0.65
N THR A 67 2.68 -2.91 -0.26
CA THR A 67 2.24 -4.29 -0.04
C THR A 67 2.75 -5.17 -1.16
N GLN A 68 3.38 -6.29 -0.81
CA GLN A 68 3.83 -7.26 -1.80
C GLN A 68 2.63 -7.94 -2.46
N THR A 69 2.56 -7.84 -3.79
CA THR A 69 1.49 -8.44 -4.57
C THR A 69 2.02 -9.70 -5.24
N VAL A 70 1.37 -10.83 -5.00
CA VAL A 70 1.56 -12.05 -5.80
C VAL A 70 0.67 -11.97 -7.03
N VAL A 71 1.22 -12.26 -8.22
CA VAL A 71 0.42 -12.40 -9.43
C VAL A 71 -0.50 -13.59 -9.25
N ARG A 72 -1.77 -13.35 -8.91
CA ARG A 72 -2.77 -14.42 -8.80
C ARG A 72 -3.38 -14.66 -10.16
N ASN A 73 -3.11 -15.84 -10.73
CA ASN A 73 -3.93 -16.34 -11.83
C ASN A 73 -5.32 -16.71 -11.27
N LYS A 74 -6.32 -15.87 -11.50
CA LYS A 74 -7.70 -16.09 -11.05
C LYS A 74 -8.25 -17.43 -11.54
N SER A 75 -7.89 -17.87 -12.75
CA SER A 75 -8.37 -19.12 -13.33
C SER A 75 -7.82 -20.35 -12.58
N ILE A 76 -6.53 -20.32 -12.21
CA ILE A 76 -5.89 -21.41 -11.44
C ILE A 76 -6.44 -21.47 -10.01
N SER A 77 -6.64 -20.31 -9.38
CA SER A 77 -7.16 -20.25 -8.00
C SER A 77 -8.65 -20.59 -7.88
N ALA A 78 -9.44 -20.41 -8.96
CA ALA A 78 -10.80 -20.90 -9.06
C ALA A 78 -10.85 -22.41 -9.33
N PHE A 79 -10.01 -22.91 -10.25
CA PHE A 79 -9.90 -24.34 -10.54
C PHE A 79 -9.50 -25.16 -9.30
N ARG A 80 -8.46 -24.72 -8.58
CA ARG A 80 -7.97 -25.39 -7.35
C ARG A 80 -9.05 -25.51 -6.28
N ARG A 81 -9.85 -24.45 -6.08
CA ARG A 81 -10.99 -24.47 -5.14
C ARG A 81 -12.06 -25.47 -5.58
N SER A 82 -12.35 -25.55 -6.87
CA SER A 82 -13.35 -26.49 -7.40
C SER A 82 -12.90 -27.95 -7.27
N SER A 83 -11.61 -28.26 -7.42
CA SER A 83 -11.09 -29.62 -7.26
C SER A 83 -11.02 -30.05 -5.79
N GLU A 84 -10.66 -29.15 -4.88
CA GLU A 84 -10.62 -29.40 -3.44
C GLU A 84 -12.01 -29.70 -2.86
N GLN A 85 -13.04 -28.94 -3.30
CA GLN A 85 -14.42 -29.19 -2.91
C GLN A 85 -14.93 -30.55 -3.39
N ARG A 86 -14.59 -30.98 -4.62
CA ARG A 86 -14.97 -32.29 -5.16
C ARG A 86 -14.36 -33.45 -4.37
N HIS A 87 -13.07 -33.36 -4.02
CA HIS A 87 -12.42 -34.39 -3.19
C HIS A 87 -13.05 -34.49 -1.80
N SER A 88 -13.41 -33.35 -1.19
CA SER A 88 -14.04 -33.34 0.14
C SER A 88 -15.44 -33.97 0.19
N LEU A 89 -16.14 -33.99 -0.94
CA LEU A 89 -17.46 -34.63 -1.08
C LEU A 89 -17.35 -36.15 -1.28
N ASP A 90 -16.25 -36.60 -1.90
CA ASP A 90 -15.96 -38.01 -2.15
C ASP A 90 -15.51 -38.74 -0.88
N SER A 91 -14.77 -38.06 0.01
CA SER A 91 -14.32 -38.64 1.30
C SER A 91 -15.41 -38.75 2.37
N ARG A 92 -16.65 -38.34 2.06
CA ARG A 92 -17.81 -38.37 2.97
C ARG A 92 -18.87 -39.40 2.58
N ARG A 93 -18.58 -40.24 1.57
CA ARG A 93 -19.36 -41.43 1.22
C ARG A 93 -18.61 -42.67 1.68
#